data_AF-E1ZWZ8-F1
#
_entry.id   AF-E1ZWZ8-F1
#
_cell.length_a   1.000
_cell.length_b   1.000
_cell.length_c   1.000
_cell.angle_alpha   90.00
_cell.angle_beta   90.00
_cell.angle_gamma   90.00
#
_symmetry.space_group_name_H-M   'P 1'
#
loop_
_entity.id
_entity.type
_entity.pdbx_description
1 polymer ?
#
loop_
_entity_poly.entity_id
_entity_poly.type
_entity_poly.pdbx_seq_one_letter_code
_entity_poly.pdbx_strand_id
1 'polypeptide(L)' 'GLLITTGDKWRRHRKAIAPTFHMSILKTFVPLFYENSIDLVRRLRDEVGKEFDCHDYLSAVTVDILTETAMGVKREKRQ' A
#
# COMPACT_ATOMS: atom_id res chain seq x y z
N GLY A 1 -5.57 -17.76 -12.55
CA GLY A 1 -5.22 -16.41 -12.06
C GLY A 1 -4.37 -15.69 -13.09
N LEU A 2 -4.34 -14.36 -13.05
CA LEU A 2 -3.63 -13.51 -14.02
C LEU A 2 -2.16 -13.92 -14.25
N LEU A 3 -1.43 -14.24 -13.18
CA LEU A 3 0.01 -14.52 -13.21
C LEU A 3 0.41 -15.84 -13.89
N ILE A 4 -0.47 -16.84 -13.86
CA ILE A 4 -0.20 -18.20 -14.37
C ILE A 4 -0.90 -18.49 -15.71
N THR A 5 -1.78 -17.59 -16.15
CA THR A 5 -2.52 -17.74 -17.42
C THR A 5 -1.79 -17.03 -18.55
N THR A 6 -1.86 -17.59 -19.76
CA THR A 6 -1.32 -17.01 -21.00
C THR A 6 -2.43 -16.81 -22.05
N GLY A 7 -2.07 -16.25 -23.20
CA GLY A 7 -2.98 -16.09 -24.35
C GLY A 7 -4.23 -15.26 -24.05
N ASP A 8 -5.36 -15.64 -24.65
CA ASP A 8 -6.61 -14.89 -24.53
C ASP A 8 -7.14 -14.81 -23.10
N LYS A 9 -6.89 -15.84 -22.28
CA LYS A 9 -7.30 -15.87 -20.87
C LYS A 9 -6.56 -14.80 -20.06
N TRP A 10 -5.25 -14.65 -20.29
CA TRP A 10 -4.47 -13.56 -19.70
C TRP A 10 -4.96 -12.20 -20.16
N ARG A 11 -5.18 -12.04 -21.47
CA ARG A 11 -5.59 -10.76 -22.08
C ARG A 11 -6.93 -10.30 -21.52
N ARG A 12 -7.89 -11.21 -21.37
CA ARG A 12 -9.21 -10.92 -20.76
C ARG A 12 -9.07 -10.47 -19.30
N HIS A 13 -8.31 -11.20 -18.48
CA HIS A 13 -8.09 -10.82 -17.08
C HIS A 13 -7.36 -9.48 -16.94
N ARG A 14 -6.32 -9.22 -17.76
CA ARG A 14 -5.59 -7.94 -17.73
C ARG A 14 -6.48 -6.77 -18.14
N LYS A 15 -7.33 -6.95 -19.16
CA LYS A 15 -8.29 -5.93 -19.60
C LYS A 15 -9.28 -5.57 -18.50
N ALA A 16 -9.70 -6.52 -17.67
CA ALA A 16 -10.61 -6.27 -16.56
C ALA A 16 -9.99 -5.45 -15.42
N ILE A 17 -8.70 -5.66 -15.12
CA ILE A 17 -8.03 -5.04 -13.97
C ILE A 17 -7.32 -3.72 -14.34
N ALA A 18 -6.90 -3.56 -15.60
CA ALA A 18 -6.18 -2.36 -16.05
C ALA A 18 -6.83 -1.02 -15.67
N PRO A 19 -8.17 -0.86 -15.69
CA PRO A 19 -8.81 0.41 -15.29
C PRO A 19 -8.50 0.81 -13.84
N THR A 20 -8.38 -0.16 -12.91
CA THR A 20 -8.10 0.09 -11.48
C THR A 20 -6.72 0.72 -11.25
N PHE A 21 -5.80 0.56 -12.21
CA PHE A 21 -4.47 1.17 -12.17
C PHE A 21 -4.38 2.48 -12.96
N HIS A 22 -5.51 3.06 -13.37
CA HIS A 22 -5.55 4.38 -13.98
C HIS A 22 -5.21 5.47 -12.95
N MET A 23 -4.50 6.53 -13.37
CA MET A 23 -4.02 7.57 -12.44
C MET A 23 -5.14 8.28 -11.66
N SER A 24 -6.33 8.40 -12.24
CA SER A 24 -7.47 8.99 -11.53
C SER A 24 -7.86 8.17 -10.30
N ILE A 25 -7.74 6.84 -10.36
CA ILE A 25 -8.00 5.94 -9.24
C ILE A 25 -6.81 5.93 -8.28
N LEU A 26 -5.57 5.87 -8.78
CA LEU A 26 -4.41 5.91 -7.89
C LEU A 26 -4.34 7.20 -7.05
N LYS A 27 -4.79 8.33 -7.62
CA LYS A 27 -4.90 9.60 -6.90
C LYS A 27 -5.91 9.55 -5.74
N THR A 28 -6.92 8.67 -5.78
CA THR A 28 -7.86 8.54 -4.66
C THR A 28 -7.21 7.92 -3.42
N PHE A 29 -6.04 7.27 -3.55
CA PHE A 29 -5.30 6.69 -2.44
C PHE A 29 -4.36 7.69 -1.73
N VAL A 30 -4.16 8.91 -2.28
CA VAL A 30 -3.27 9.91 -1.67
C VAL A 30 -3.63 10.25 -0.22
N PRO A 31 -4.92 10.44 0.16
CA PRO A 31 -5.27 10.68 1.56
C PRO A 31 -4.87 9.52 2.49
N LEU A 32 -5.01 8.27 2.02
CA LEU A 32 -4.61 7.08 2.76
C LEU A 32 -3.09 7.01 2.94
N PHE A 33 -2.31 7.32 1.89
CA PHE A 33 -0.86 7.39 2.00
C PHE A 33 -0.42 8.46 3.00
N TYR A 34 -1.11 9.60 3.00
CA TYR A 34 -0.85 10.68 3.95
C TYR A 34 -1.10 10.22 5.39
N GLU A 35 -2.26 9.61 5.68
CA GLU A 35 -2.58 9.10 7.02
C GLU A 35 -1.53 8.09 7.51
N ASN A 36 -1.19 7.10 6.68
CA ASN A 36 -0.19 6.08 7.00
C ASN A 36 1.22 6.70 7.21
N SER A 37 1.56 7.74 6.45
CA SER A 37 2.83 8.47 6.62
C SER A 37 2.88 9.24 7.94
N ILE A 38 1.76 9.82 8.39
CA ILE A 38 1.69 10.48 9.70
C ILE A 38 1.91 9.47 10.83
N ASP A 39 1.34 8.27 10.73
CA ASP A 39 1.56 7.23 11.74
C ASP A 39 2.99 6.69 11.73
N LEU A 40 3.60 6.54 10.55
CA LEU A 40 5.03 6.22 10.43
C LEU A 40 5.86 7.26 11.19
N VAL A 41 5.63 8.56 10.93
CA VAL A 41 6.36 9.63 11.62
C VAL A 41 6.16 9.56 13.13
N ARG A 42 4.96 9.22 13.61
CA ARG A 42 4.70 9.04 15.05
C ARG A 42 5.56 7.91 15.63
N ARG A 43 5.64 6.77 14.95
CA ARG A 43 6.46 5.61 15.38
C ARG A 43 7.96 5.91 15.34
N LEU A 44 8.40 6.72 14.40
CA LEU A 44 9.80 7.13 14.27
C LEU A 44 10.23 8.15 15.34
N ARG A 45 9.30 8.72 16.12
CA ARG A 45 9.65 9.68 17.19
C ARG A 45 10.58 9.10 18.25
N ASP A 46 10.45 7.80 18.51
CA ASP A 46 11.25 7.11 19.53
C ASP A 46 12.72 6.93 19.11
N GLU A 47 13.00 7.09 17.80
CA GLU A 47 14.33 6.94 17.20
C GLU A 47 15.05 8.29 16.99
N VAL A 48 14.45 9.40 17.40
CA VAL A 48 15.06 10.73 17.25
C VAL A 48 16.37 10.81 18.03
N GLY A 49 17.44 11.23 17.33
CA GLY A 49 18.78 11.38 17.90
C GLY A 49 19.59 10.07 17.95
N LYS A 50 19.10 8.99 17.35
CA LYS A 50 19.77 7.69 17.26
C LYS A 50 20.02 7.31 15.80
N GLU A 51 21.05 6.51 15.58
CA GLU A 51 21.18 5.73 14.36
C GLU A 51 20.33 4.47 14.51
N PHE A 52 19.49 4.18 13.52
CA PHE A 52 18.58 3.04 13.55
C PHE A 52 18.31 2.55 12.13
N ASP A 53 17.89 1.29 12.01
CA ASP A 53 17.42 0.73 10.75
C ASP A 53 15.94 1.05 10.53
N CYS A 54 15.64 1.78 9.45
CA CYS A 54 14.27 2.15 9.10
C CYS A 54 13.50 1.05 8.35
N HIS A 55 14.17 -0.04 7.95
CA HIS A 55 13.60 -1.11 7.12
C HIS A 55 12.27 -1.63 7.69
N ASP A 56 12.22 -1.92 9.00
CA ASP A 56 11.04 -2.51 9.61
C ASP A 56 9.86 -1.54 9.70
N TYR A 57 10.15 -0.25 9.90
CA TYR A 57 9.13 0.81 9.90
C TYR A 57 8.54 1.00 8.50
N LEU A 58 9.41 1.05 7.47
CA LEU A 58 9.00 1.23 6.08
C LEU A 58 8.30 0.00 5.52
N SER A 59 8.74 -1.20 5.89
CA SER A 59 8.11 -2.45 5.49
C SER A 59 6.71 -2.57 6.09
N ALA A 60 6.57 -2.24 7.39
CA ALA A 60 5.27 -2.26 8.05
C ALA A 60 4.27 -1.29 7.41
N VAL A 61 4.64 -0.02 7.21
CA VAL A 61 3.74 0.96 6.58
C VAL A 61 3.41 0.60 5.13
N THR A 62 4.34 -0.03 4.40
CA THR A 62 4.08 -0.52 3.04
C THR A 62 3.02 -1.63 3.04
N VAL A 63 3.10 -2.56 3.98
CA VAL A 63 2.09 -3.62 4.14
C VAL A 63 0.74 -3.04 4.52
N ASP A 64 0.70 -2.05 5.41
CA ASP A 64 -0.55 -1.39 5.80
C ASP A 64 -1.17 -0.67 4.61
N ILE A 65 -0.42 0.17 3.89
CA ILE A 65 -0.88 0.84 2.67
C ILE A 65 -1.41 -0.15 1.64
N LEU A 66 -0.68 -1.23 1.36
CA LEU A 66 -1.11 -2.24 0.39
C LEU A 66 -2.39 -2.95 0.82
N THR A 67 -2.51 -3.27 2.11
CA THR A 67 -3.69 -3.94 2.66
C THR A 67 -4.92 -3.02 2.58
N GLU A 68 -4.78 -1.77 3.02
CA GLU A 68 -5.89 -0.82 3.04
C GLU A 68 -6.35 -0.44 1.63
N THR A 69 -5.42 -0.27 0.69
CA THR A 69 -5.76 0.05 -0.71
C THR A 69 -6.33 -1.14 -1.48
N ALA A 70 -5.80 -2.35 -1.29
CA ALA A 70 -6.25 -3.53 -2.03
C ALA A 70 -7.53 -4.16 -1.46
N MET A 71 -7.70 -4.13 -0.13
CA MET A 71 -8.83 -4.79 0.54
C MET A 71 -9.94 -3.81 0.97
N GLY A 72 -9.68 -2.51 0.95
CA GLY A 72 -10.66 -1.49 1.35
C GLY A 72 -11.00 -1.51 2.85
N VAL A 73 -10.16 -2.15 3.67
CA VAL A 73 -10.33 -2.22 5.13
C VAL A 73 -9.31 -1.31 5.79
N LYS A 74 -9.75 -0.48 6.73
CA LYS A 74 -8.84 0.33 7.56
C LYS A 74 -8.31 -0.56 8.68
N ARG A 75 -7.00 -0.70 8.85
CA ARG A 75 -6.47 -1.54 9.92
C ARG A 75 -6.59 -0.83 11.27
N GLU A 76 -7.00 -1.55 12.30
CA GLU A 76 -6.88 -1.05 13.67
C GLU A 76 -5.39 -0.91 13.99
N LYS A 77 -4.99 0.34 14.30
CA LYS A 77 -3.60 0.67 14.59
C LYS A 77 -3.24 0.03 15.93
N ARG A 78 -2.31 -0.93 15.91
CA ARG A 78 -1.75 -1.52 17.13
C ARG A 78 -1.06 -0.40 17.93
N GLN A 79 -1.55 -0.18 19.15
CA GLN A 79 -0.98 0.75 20.13
C GLN A 79 0.40 0.26 20.59
#